data_AF-U4QV03-F1
#
_entry.id   AF-U4QV03-F1
#
_cell.length_a   1.000
_cell.length_b   1.000
_cell.length_c   1.000
_cell.angle_alpha   90.00
_cell.angle_beta   90.00
_cell.angle_gamma   90.00
#
_symmetry.space_group_name_H-M   'P 1'
#
loop_
_entity.id
_entity.type
_entity.pdbx_description
1 polymer ?
#
loop_
_entity_poly.entity_id
_entity_poly.type
_entity_poly.pdbx_seq_one_letter_code
_entity_poly.pdbx_strand_id
1 'polypeptide(L)'
;MIFWSFFVGLTILSSSAYGEDLSGLHLRLPEHIRSGEEWPLRVTFDHAPPENTFYRLFVKIDGTPVAFSDLSRGRRTTINIPSTHAGLHRLSLTWKNAPGGKEVVIRRIFQVPGR
;
A
#
# COMPACT_ATOMS: atom_id res chain seq x y z
N MET A 1 -45.22 3.11 -30.22
CA MET A 1 -44.58 3.87 -29.13
C MET A 1 -44.64 3.02 -27.87
N ILE A 2 -43.50 2.59 -27.33
CA ILE A 2 -43.28 2.29 -25.91
C ILE A 2 -41.79 2.56 -25.68
N PHE A 3 -41.50 3.57 -24.87
CA PHE A 3 -40.16 3.98 -24.45
C PHE A 3 -39.62 2.93 -23.47
N TRP A 4 -38.42 2.41 -23.73
CA TRP A 4 -37.65 1.71 -22.71
C TRP A 4 -36.67 2.71 -22.09
N SER A 5 -36.99 3.10 -20.86
CA SER A 5 -36.15 3.96 -20.05
C SER A 5 -34.87 3.24 -19.63
N PHE A 6 -33.75 3.88 -19.95
CA PHE A 6 -32.43 3.64 -19.39
C PHE A 6 -32.49 3.55 -17.86
N PHE A 7 -31.96 2.47 -17.30
CA PHE A 7 -31.37 2.49 -15.95
C PHE A 7 -29.91 2.05 -16.10
N VAL A 8 -29.05 3.01 -16.41
CA VAL A 8 -27.61 2.89 -16.15
C VAL A 8 -27.47 3.07 -14.65
N GLY A 9 -27.57 1.95 -13.94
CA GLY A 9 -27.32 1.88 -12.51
C GLY A 9 -25.86 2.24 -12.25
N LEU A 10 -25.66 3.50 -11.86
CA LEU A 10 -24.47 4.06 -11.26
C LEU A 10 -23.90 3.10 -10.19
N THR A 11 -22.96 2.23 -10.57
CA THR A 11 -22.12 1.55 -9.58
C THR A 11 -21.11 2.57 -9.09
N ILE A 12 -21.46 3.14 -7.93
CA ILE A 12 -20.64 4.01 -7.11
C ILE A 12 -19.22 3.41 -7.06
N LEU A 13 -18.29 4.05 -7.75
CA LEU A 13 -16.87 3.90 -7.52
C LEU A 13 -16.66 4.25 -6.04
N SER A 14 -16.54 3.24 -5.20
CA SER A 14 -16.17 3.38 -3.79
C SER A 14 -14.76 3.98 -3.72
N SER A 15 -14.68 5.29 -3.87
CA SER A 15 -13.55 6.10 -3.47
C SER A 15 -13.59 6.13 -1.95
N SER A 16 -12.86 5.23 -1.31
CA SER A 16 -12.72 5.24 0.14
C SER A 16 -11.24 5.30 0.52
N ALA A 17 -10.97 6.35 1.30
CA ALA A 17 -9.80 6.66 2.11
C ALA A 17 -8.61 7.33 1.40
N TYR A 18 -8.76 8.65 1.21
CA TYR A 18 -7.65 9.57 1.48
C TYR A 18 -7.22 9.40 2.94
N GLY A 19 -5.94 9.07 3.14
CA GLY A 19 -5.18 9.39 4.35
C GLY A 19 -5.85 9.16 5.71
N GLU A 20 -6.33 7.96 6.02
CA GLU A 20 -6.45 7.56 7.43
C GLU A 20 -5.13 6.92 7.85
N ASP A 21 -4.49 7.47 8.87
CA ASP A 21 -3.53 6.72 9.68
C ASP A 21 -4.29 5.50 10.21
N LEU A 22 -3.88 4.33 9.75
CA LEU A 22 -4.49 3.09 10.17
C LEU A 22 -4.06 2.78 11.59
N SER A 23 -5.03 2.44 12.44
CA SER A 23 -4.79 1.93 13.77
C SER A 23 -3.81 0.74 13.71
N GLY A 24 -2.56 0.97 14.09
CA GLY A 24 -1.55 -0.08 14.25
C GLY A 24 -0.46 -0.20 13.20
N LEU A 25 -0.51 0.45 12.02
CA LEU A 25 0.50 0.27 10.94
C LEU A 25 0.93 1.61 10.33
N HIS A 26 2.23 1.87 10.41
CA HIS A 26 2.90 3.08 9.91
C HIS A 26 3.81 2.77 8.74
N LEU A 27 3.70 3.56 7.68
CA LEU A 27 4.58 3.51 6.50
C LEU A 27 5.47 4.74 6.45
N ARG A 28 6.79 4.53 6.40
CA ARG A 28 7.75 5.61 6.21
C ARG A 28 8.56 5.35 4.94
N LEU A 29 8.34 6.23 3.96
CA LEU A 29 9.19 6.37 2.79
C LEU A 29 10.53 7.00 3.23
N PRO A 30 11.63 6.72 2.54
CA PRO A 30 12.87 7.43 2.77
C PRO A 30 12.72 8.90 2.36
N GLU A 31 13.47 9.78 3.00
CA GLU A 31 13.43 11.23 2.71
C GLU A 31 13.88 11.57 1.29
N HIS A 32 14.75 10.73 0.74
CA HIS A 32 15.28 10.88 -0.60
C HIS A 32 15.19 9.53 -1.34
N ILE A 33 14.42 9.50 -2.44
CA ILE A 33 14.38 8.38 -3.38
C ILE A 33 15.13 8.82 -4.63
N ARG A 34 16.17 8.08 -5.02
CA ARG A 34 16.96 8.38 -6.21
C ARG A 34 16.43 7.58 -7.39
N SER A 35 16.23 8.26 -8.52
CA SER A 35 15.81 7.61 -9.76
C SER A 35 16.82 6.53 -10.17
N GLY A 36 16.33 5.32 -10.43
CA GLY A 36 17.15 4.19 -10.87
C GLY A 36 17.83 3.40 -9.74
N GLU A 37 17.62 3.76 -8.47
CA GLU A 37 18.20 3.05 -7.32
C GLU A 37 17.11 2.34 -6.52
N GLU A 38 17.45 1.17 -5.95
CA GLU A 38 16.59 0.53 -4.95
C GLU A 38 16.50 1.39 -3.69
N TRP A 39 15.38 1.31 -2.99
CA TRP A 39 15.15 2.13 -1.81
C TRP A 39 14.36 1.40 -0.72
N PRO A 40 14.62 1.70 0.56
CA PRO A 40 13.99 0.99 1.67
C PRO A 40 12.63 1.61 2.03
N LEU A 41 11.56 0.83 1.95
CA LEU A 41 10.27 1.14 2.57
C LEU A 41 10.26 0.62 4.01
N ARG A 42 10.17 1.50 5.00
CA ARG A 42 10.08 1.11 6.41
C ARG A 42 8.61 0.94 6.80
N VAL A 43 8.31 -0.21 7.38
CA VAL A 43 6.98 -0.50 7.94
C VAL A 43 7.13 -0.77 9.43
N THR A 44 6.32 -0.10 10.23
CA THR A 44 6.30 -0.24 11.69
C THR A 44 4.88 -0.53 12.15
N PHE A 45 4.73 -1.43 13.10
CA PHE A 45 3.49 -1.71 13.78
C PHE A 45 3.51 -1.16 15.21
N ASP A 46 2.37 -0.68 15.69
CA ASP A 46 2.23 -0.24 17.09
C ASP A 46 2.48 -1.42 18.04
N HIS A 47 2.01 -2.61 17.68
CA HIS A 47 2.22 -3.85 18.42
C HIS A 47 2.82 -4.94 17.53
N ALA A 48 3.59 -5.84 18.14
CA ALA A 48 4.07 -7.01 17.41
C ALA A 48 2.88 -7.86 16.96
N PRO A 49 2.97 -8.58 15.83
CA PRO A 49 2.01 -9.64 15.54
C PRO A 49 1.92 -10.60 16.73
N PRO A 50 0.71 -11.07 17.11
CA PRO A 50 0.57 -12.13 18.09
C PRO A 50 1.36 -13.38 17.68
N GLU A 51 1.76 -14.19 18.67
CA GLU A 51 2.41 -15.47 18.39
C GLU A 51 1.54 -16.31 17.44
N ASN A 52 2.19 -16.99 16.49
CA ASN A 52 1.54 -17.79 15.44
C ASN A 52 0.67 -17.02 14.44
N THR A 53 0.78 -15.68 14.38
CA THR A 53 0.09 -14.85 13.37
C THR A 53 1.03 -14.45 12.24
N PHE A 54 0.55 -14.56 10.99
CA PHE A 54 1.30 -14.19 9.79
C PHE A 54 0.72 -12.94 9.13
N TYR A 55 1.41 -11.82 9.24
CA TYR A 55 1.06 -10.59 8.52
C TYR A 55 1.68 -10.61 7.13
N ARG A 56 0.84 -10.63 6.09
CA ARG A 56 1.28 -10.58 4.68
C ARG A 56 1.10 -9.19 4.12
N LEU A 57 2.20 -8.56 3.71
CA LEU A 57 2.19 -7.29 2.98
C LEU A 57 2.55 -7.51 1.52
N PHE A 58 1.75 -6.93 0.63
CA PHE A 58 2.02 -6.83 -0.79
C PHE A 58 2.23 -5.38 -1.16
N VAL A 59 3.34 -5.08 -1.82
CA VAL A 59 3.66 -3.72 -2.27
C VAL A 59 3.55 -3.65 -3.78
N LYS A 60 2.88 -2.61 -4.25
CA LYS A 60 2.76 -2.28 -5.66
C LYS A 60 3.20 -0.84 -5.90
N ILE A 61 3.85 -0.61 -7.04
CA ILE A 61 4.13 0.73 -7.57
C ILE A 61 3.36 0.85 -8.88
N ASP A 62 2.51 1.87 -8.99
CA ASP A 62 1.67 2.15 -10.16
C ASP A 62 0.77 0.98 -10.59
N GLY A 63 0.45 0.09 -9.65
CA GLY A 63 -0.35 -1.11 -9.88
C GLY A 63 0.46 -2.37 -10.16
N THR A 64 1.75 -2.25 -10.44
CA THR A 64 2.68 -3.37 -10.63
C THR A 64 3.16 -3.91 -9.29
N PRO A 65 3.00 -5.21 -8.99
CA PRO A 65 3.58 -5.83 -7.80
C PRO A 65 5.11 -5.76 -7.83
N VAL A 66 5.71 -5.23 -6.77
CA VAL A 66 7.16 -5.05 -6.68
C VAL A 66 7.80 -5.78 -5.51
N ALA A 67 7.05 -6.02 -4.44
CA ALA A 67 7.57 -6.70 -3.26
C ALA A 67 6.47 -7.43 -2.48
N PHE A 68 6.88 -8.45 -1.75
CA PHE A 68 6.09 -9.20 -0.80
C PHE A 68 6.88 -9.36 0.50
N SER A 69 6.22 -9.26 1.64
CA SER A 69 6.85 -9.44 2.94
C SER A 69 5.93 -10.17 3.92
N ASP A 70 6.50 -11.13 4.64
CA ASP A 70 5.88 -11.78 5.79
C ASP A 70 6.45 -11.17 7.07
N LEU A 71 5.57 -10.62 7.91
CA LEU A 71 5.90 -9.83 9.08
C LEU A 71 5.52 -10.51 10.38
N SER A 72 5.48 -11.83 10.40
CA SER A 72 5.10 -12.68 11.53
C SER A 72 5.96 -12.54 12.81
N ARG A 73 7.09 -11.82 12.81
CA ARG A 73 8.05 -11.88 13.92
C ARG A 73 8.51 -10.55 14.52
N GLY A 74 8.16 -9.40 13.94
CA GLY A 74 8.74 -8.12 14.35
C GLY A 74 7.77 -6.95 14.30
N ARG A 75 7.93 -6.00 15.25
CA ARG A 75 7.23 -4.70 15.24
C ARG A 75 7.67 -3.80 14.10
N ARG A 76 8.79 -4.10 13.45
CA ARG A 76 9.33 -3.31 12.35
C ARG A 76 9.92 -4.23 11.30
N THR A 77 9.82 -3.79 10.05
CA THR A 77 10.51 -4.38 8.92
C THR A 77 11.01 -3.30 7.97
N THR A 78 11.88 -3.73 7.06
CA THR A 78 12.28 -2.94 5.90
C THR A 78 12.04 -3.78 4.66
N ILE A 79 11.27 -3.25 3.72
CA ILE A 79 11.01 -3.88 2.43
C ILE A 79 11.83 -3.10 1.41
N ASN A 80 12.77 -3.75 0.72
CA ASN A 80 13.52 -3.11 -0.35
C ASN A 80 12.64 -3.04 -1.59
N ILE A 81 12.39 -1.83 -2.07
CA ILE A 81 11.64 -1.56 -3.28
C ILE A 81 12.63 -1.45 -4.44
N PRO A 82 12.37 -2.12 -5.58
CA PRO A 82 13.22 -2.02 -6.74
C PRO A 82 13.30 -0.58 -7.27
N SER A 83 14.26 -0.37 -8.16
CA SER A 83 14.47 0.94 -8.78
C SER A 83 13.18 1.52 -9.36
N THR A 84 12.95 2.79 -9.04
CA THR A 84 11.81 3.56 -9.54
C THR A 84 12.37 4.69 -10.42
N HIS A 85 11.74 4.93 -11.56
CA HIS A 85 12.14 6.01 -12.45
C HIS A 85 11.73 7.38 -11.91
N ALA A 86 12.25 8.45 -12.50
CA ALA A 86 11.81 9.80 -12.17
C ALA A 86 10.35 10.00 -12.57
N GLY A 87 9.58 10.65 -11.69
CA GLY A 87 8.16 10.88 -11.92
C GLY A 87 7.31 10.84 -10.66
N LEU A 88 6.00 11.02 -10.86
CA LEU A 88 5.01 10.87 -9.81
C LEU A 88 4.53 9.42 -9.81
N HIS A 89 4.61 8.78 -8.64
CA HIS A 89 4.30 7.36 -8.50
C HIS A 89 3.28 7.12 -7.40
N ARG A 90 2.52 6.03 -7.54
CA ARG A 90 1.55 5.56 -6.56
C ARG A 90 2.04 4.28 -5.91
N LEU A 91 2.43 4.37 -4.65
CA LEU A 91 2.61 3.23 -3.76
C LEU A 91 1.24 2.71 -3.33
N SER A 92 1.01 1.40 -3.49
CA SER A 92 -0.13 0.69 -2.89
C SER A 92 0.41 -0.47 -2.05
N LEU A 93 0.13 -0.46 -0.75
CA LEU A 93 0.48 -1.52 0.17
C LEU A 93 -0.78 -2.21 0.66
N THR A 94 -0.84 -3.54 0.52
CA THR A 94 -1.99 -4.36 0.89
C THR A 94 -1.61 -5.30 2.02
N TRP A 95 -2.31 -5.21 3.14
CA TRP A 95 -2.17 -6.08 4.31
C TRP A 95 -3.32 -7.08 4.34
N LYS A 96 -3.06 -8.34 3.98
CA LYS A 96 -4.12 -9.36 3.82
C LYS A 96 -4.65 -9.92 5.14
N ASN A 97 -3.82 -9.99 6.18
CA ASN A 97 -4.13 -10.62 7.46
C ASN A 97 -4.05 -9.59 8.60
N ALA A 98 -4.76 -8.47 8.47
CA ALA A 98 -4.77 -7.47 9.53
C ALA A 98 -5.58 -7.95 10.75
N PRO A 99 -5.31 -7.42 11.97
CA PRO A 99 -6.19 -7.58 13.11
C PRO A 99 -7.63 -7.28 12.73
N GLY A 100 -8.56 -8.16 13.12
CA GLY A 100 -9.97 -8.08 12.71
C GLY A 100 -10.28 -8.77 11.38
N GLY A 101 -9.30 -9.42 10.74
CA GLY A 101 -9.51 -10.32 9.60
C GLY A 101 -9.87 -9.66 8.28
N LYS A 102 -9.88 -8.32 8.23
CA LYS A 102 -10.14 -7.55 7.00
C LYS A 102 -8.84 -7.19 6.33
N GLU A 103 -8.85 -7.23 5.01
CA GLU A 103 -7.76 -6.70 4.21
C GLU A 103 -7.71 -5.18 4.32
N VAL A 104 -6.51 -4.65 4.54
CA VAL A 104 -6.26 -3.21 4.65
C VAL A 104 -5.41 -2.76 3.48
N VAL A 105 -5.81 -1.70 2.79
CA VAL A 105 -5.08 -1.17 1.63
C VAL A 105 -4.68 0.28 1.88
N ILE A 106 -3.37 0.53 1.84
CA ILE A 106 -2.76 1.85 2.01
C ILE A 106 -2.30 2.34 0.66
N ARG A 107 -2.65 3.59 0.34
CA ARG A 107 -2.19 4.26 -0.88
C ARG A 107 -1.44 5.53 -0.51
N ARG A 108 -0.29 5.75 -1.14
CA ARG A 108 0.51 6.96 -1.00
C ARG A 108 1.02 7.38 -2.37
N ILE A 109 0.95 8.68 -2.64
CA ILE A 109 1.59 9.28 -3.81
C ILE A 109 2.94 9.81 -3.36
N PHE A 110 3.98 9.58 -4.17
CA PHE A 110 5.32 10.09 -3.91
C PHE A 110 5.97 10.55 -5.20
N GLN A 111 6.88 11.51 -5.09
CA GLN A 111 7.64 12.05 -6.21
C GLN A 111 9.05 11.48 -6.16
N VAL A 112 9.53 10.98 -7.29
CA VAL A 112 10.95 10.69 -7.52
C VAL A 112 11.51 11.83 -8.36
N PRO A 113 12.49 12.59 -7.85
CA PRO A 113 13.12 13.67 -8.61
C PRO A 113 13.86 13.12 -9.84
N GLY A 114 13.79 13.86 -10.94
CA GLY A 114 14.67 13.68 -12.09
C GLY A 114 16.11 14.04 -11.74
N ARG A 115 17.07 13.43 -12.45
CA ARG A 115 18.48 13.86 -12.41
C ARG A 115 18.66 15.17 -13.17
#